data_AF-A0A7Y5IYW0-F1
#
_entry.id   AF-A0A7Y5IYW0-F1
#
_cell.length_a   1.000
_cell.length_b   1.000
_cell.length_c   1.000
_cell.angle_alpha   90.00
_cell.angle_beta   90.00
_cell.angle_gamma   90.00
#
_symmetry.space_group_name_H-M   'P 1'
#
loop_
_entity.id
_entity.type
_entity.pdbx_description
1 polymer ?
#
loop_
_entity_poly.entity_id
_entity_poly.type
_entity_poly.pdbx_seq_one_letter_code
_entity_poly.pdbx_strand_id
1 'polypeptide(L)'
;MKLWYCYFSLFGLVNATTLLPAQSVEIHRMLDSIATASSADQYAIVCKLTRYRVWDFDPAAREKVGSQLRPDRFYLREWVLLAGFLGLEEQLRLLLEEKELSKTLRQTIYFALVRCGDEPQLQQLMRKIRTIPVDDEFVYRLVPLLIYTRRKEVTDYLLELLQKEDRNCTPADAETPGVINCAYRILEYLAPAIRDFPLKLEASGNLATDNYVKALQLVRAWIAERKDHYDLNRTTY
;
A
#
# COMPACT_ATOMS: atom_id res chain seq x y z
N MET A 1 20.35 17.27 -65.82
CA MET A 1 18.90 17.50 -65.60
C MET A 1 18.41 16.45 -64.60
N LYS A 2 18.35 16.77 -63.30
CA LYS A 2 17.17 17.25 -62.54
C LYS A 2 15.96 16.32 -62.66
N LEU A 3 15.64 15.61 -61.58
CA LEU A 3 14.39 15.75 -60.81
C LEU A 3 14.38 14.75 -59.63
N TRP A 4 14.43 15.30 -58.41
CA TRP A 4 14.22 14.59 -57.14
C TRP A 4 12.85 15.03 -56.63
N TYR A 5 11.94 14.09 -56.38
CA TYR A 5 10.60 14.36 -55.86
C TYR A 5 10.62 14.31 -54.32
N CYS A 6 10.29 15.44 -53.69
CA CYS A 6 9.90 15.53 -52.29
C CYS A 6 8.46 15.03 -52.12
N TYR A 7 8.22 14.09 -51.20
CA TYR A 7 6.90 13.81 -50.66
C TYR A 7 6.80 14.41 -49.25
N PHE A 8 6.08 15.53 -49.15
CA PHE A 8 5.63 16.13 -47.89
C PHE A 8 4.30 15.48 -47.51
N SER A 9 4.28 14.66 -46.46
CA SER A 9 3.03 14.17 -45.86
C SER A 9 2.58 15.14 -44.77
N LEU A 10 1.50 15.88 -45.06
CA LEU A 10 0.71 16.63 -44.10
C LEU A 10 0.11 15.66 -43.07
N PHE A 11 0.58 15.68 -41.83
CA PHE A 11 -0.15 15.08 -40.70
C PHE A 11 -1.08 16.14 -40.11
N GLY A 12 -2.39 15.91 -40.23
CA GLY A 12 -3.42 16.72 -39.60
C GLY A 12 -3.37 16.57 -38.08
N LEU A 13 -3.23 17.69 -37.38
CA LEU A 13 -3.41 17.81 -35.93
C LEU A 13 -4.90 17.61 -35.60
N VAL A 14 -5.29 16.37 -35.33
CA VAL A 14 -6.57 16.10 -34.66
C VAL A 14 -6.37 16.37 -33.18
N ASN A 15 -6.83 17.52 -32.70
CA ASN A 15 -6.96 17.81 -31.28
C ASN A 15 -8.05 16.90 -30.68
N ALA A 16 -7.67 15.68 -30.32
CA ALA A 16 -8.49 14.82 -29.49
C ALA A 16 -8.53 15.42 -28.07
N THR A 17 -9.61 16.12 -27.74
CA THR A 17 -9.88 16.53 -26.36
C THR A 17 -10.19 15.25 -25.58
N THR A 18 -9.18 14.66 -24.96
CA THR A 18 -9.34 13.50 -24.10
C THR A 18 -10.14 13.90 -22.87
N LEU A 19 -11.44 13.59 -22.87
CA LEU A 19 -12.28 13.67 -21.67
C LEU A 19 -11.65 12.79 -20.58
N LEU A 20 -11.25 13.42 -19.46
CA LEU A 20 -10.76 12.70 -18.30
C LEU A 20 -11.89 11.84 -17.71
N PRO A 21 -11.60 10.62 -17.23
CA PRO A 21 -12.56 9.83 -16.48
C PRO A 21 -13.09 10.61 -15.28
N ALA A 22 -14.37 10.42 -14.93
CA ALA A 22 -15.01 11.13 -13.81
C ALA A 22 -14.23 11.02 -12.48
N GLN A 23 -13.53 9.89 -12.25
CA GLN A 23 -12.69 9.67 -11.07
C GLN A 23 -11.43 10.55 -11.06
N SER A 24 -10.78 10.77 -12.21
CA SER A 24 -9.61 11.68 -12.31
C SER A 24 -10.03 13.12 -12.01
N VAL A 25 -11.21 13.56 -12.47
CA VAL A 25 -11.77 14.89 -12.15
C VAL A 25 -11.96 15.06 -10.63
N GLU A 26 -12.49 14.03 -9.95
CA GLU A 26 -12.67 14.08 -8.49
C GLU A 26 -11.34 14.12 -7.74
N ILE A 27 -10.35 13.30 -8.16
CA ILE A 27 -9.00 13.29 -7.59
C ILE A 27 -8.37 14.68 -7.70
N HIS A 28 -8.42 15.30 -8.88
CA HIS A 28 -7.90 16.64 -9.07
C HIS A 28 -8.59 17.67 -8.18
N ARG A 29 -9.92 17.65 -8.13
CA ARG A 29 -10.68 18.56 -7.27
C ARG A 29 -10.27 18.43 -5.80
N MET A 30 -10.05 17.22 -5.31
CA MET A 30 -9.56 16.99 -3.94
C MET A 30 -8.14 17.52 -3.75
N LEU A 31 -7.23 17.23 -4.68
CA LEU A 31 -5.84 17.68 -4.62
C LEU A 31 -5.72 19.22 -4.67
N ASP A 32 -6.55 19.88 -5.47
CA ASP A 32 -6.58 21.34 -5.58
C ASP A 32 -7.11 22.02 -4.31
N SER A 33 -8.02 21.35 -3.59
CA SER A 33 -8.57 21.89 -2.34
C SER A 33 -7.61 21.86 -1.16
N ILE A 34 -6.50 21.11 -1.23
CA ILE A 34 -5.56 20.92 -0.12
C ILE A 34 -4.96 22.24 0.38
N ALA A 35 -4.63 23.15 -0.54
CA ALA A 35 -3.98 24.42 -0.19
C ALA A 35 -4.83 25.31 0.72
N THR A 36 -6.16 25.17 0.64
CA THR A 36 -7.14 25.95 1.41
C THR A 36 -7.82 25.15 2.52
N ALA A 37 -7.58 23.84 2.58
CA ALA A 37 -8.26 22.93 3.50
C ALA A 37 -7.70 23.04 4.92
N SER A 38 -8.58 22.88 5.92
CA SER A 38 -8.16 22.73 7.31
C SER A 38 -7.30 21.47 7.50
N SER A 39 -6.58 21.34 8.62
CA SER A 39 -5.80 20.12 8.89
C SER A 39 -6.70 18.87 8.88
N ALA A 40 -7.84 18.91 9.57
CA ALA A 40 -8.79 17.80 9.58
C ALA A 40 -9.29 17.42 8.18
N ASP A 41 -9.55 18.41 7.32
CA ASP A 41 -9.97 18.17 5.93
C ASP A 41 -8.82 17.60 5.09
N GLN A 42 -7.58 18.05 5.29
CA GLN A 42 -6.41 17.47 4.61
C GLN A 42 -6.24 15.98 4.94
N TYR A 43 -6.47 15.60 6.21
CA TYR A 43 -6.47 14.20 6.62
C TYR A 43 -7.58 13.40 5.91
N ALA A 44 -8.81 13.93 5.91
CA ALA A 44 -9.93 13.28 5.24
C ALA A 44 -9.68 13.12 3.73
N ILE A 45 -9.06 14.12 3.09
CA ILE A 45 -8.68 14.09 1.68
C ILE A 45 -7.68 12.96 1.42
N VAL A 46 -6.56 12.90 2.14
CA VAL A 46 -5.54 11.85 1.90
C VAL A 46 -6.10 10.45 2.15
N CYS A 47 -6.93 10.27 3.19
CA CYS A 47 -7.62 9.01 3.45
C CYS A 47 -8.65 8.64 2.37
N LYS A 48 -9.27 9.62 1.70
CA LYS A 48 -10.18 9.35 0.60
C LYS A 48 -9.41 9.00 -0.68
N LEU A 49 -8.27 9.64 -0.93
CA LEU A 49 -7.40 9.35 -2.07
C LEU A 49 -6.90 7.90 -2.08
N THR A 50 -6.65 7.28 -0.92
CA THR A 50 -6.23 5.86 -0.85
C THR A 50 -7.30 4.86 -1.31
N ARG A 51 -8.55 5.30 -1.53
CA ARG A 51 -9.63 4.44 -2.04
C ARG A 51 -9.65 4.29 -3.56
N TYR A 52 -8.90 5.13 -4.27
CA TYR A 52 -8.79 5.08 -5.72
C TYR A 52 -7.72 4.08 -6.16
N ARG A 53 -7.86 3.58 -7.37
CA ARG A 53 -6.90 2.66 -7.97
C ARG A 53 -5.70 3.44 -8.51
N VAL A 54 -4.56 2.78 -8.61
CA VAL A 54 -3.30 3.41 -9.04
C VAL A 54 -3.37 4.10 -10.41
N TRP A 55 -4.21 3.59 -11.32
CA TRP A 55 -4.41 4.15 -12.67
C TRP A 55 -5.43 5.27 -12.73
N ASP A 56 -6.19 5.53 -11.65
CA ASP A 56 -7.08 6.68 -11.58
C ASP A 56 -6.29 7.99 -11.39
N PHE A 57 -5.02 7.87 -10.99
CA PHE A 57 -4.06 8.97 -10.87
C PHE A 57 -3.25 9.11 -12.15
N ASP A 58 -3.66 10.06 -13.00
CA ASP A 58 -2.87 10.50 -14.13
C ASP A 58 -1.55 11.20 -13.71
N PRO A 59 -0.62 11.46 -14.64
CA PRO A 59 0.67 12.07 -14.31
C PRO A 59 0.57 13.41 -13.57
N ALA A 60 -0.42 14.25 -13.89
CA ALA A 60 -0.61 15.54 -13.24
C ALA A 60 -1.11 15.38 -11.79
N ALA A 61 -2.00 14.43 -11.54
CA ALA A 61 -2.43 14.09 -10.18
C ALA A 61 -1.26 13.54 -9.34
N ARG A 62 -0.41 12.70 -9.92
CA ARG A 62 0.80 12.16 -9.28
C ARG A 62 1.79 13.25 -8.91
N GLU A 63 2.01 14.21 -9.80
CA GLU A 63 2.85 15.38 -9.52
C GLU A 63 2.29 16.21 -8.35
N LYS A 64 0.98 16.45 -8.33
CA LYS A 64 0.31 17.13 -7.20
C LYS A 64 0.50 16.38 -5.89
N VAL A 65 0.42 15.05 -5.87
CA VAL A 65 0.73 14.23 -4.68
C VAL A 65 2.19 14.37 -4.28
N GLY A 66 3.13 14.27 -5.23
CA GLY A 66 4.56 14.45 -4.98
C GLY A 66 4.87 15.82 -4.37
N SER A 67 4.20 16.88 -4.84
CA SER A 67 4.32 18.23 -4.29
C SER A 67 3.86 18.37 -2.83
N GLN A 68 3.14 17.40 -2.28
CA GLN A 68 2.77 17.39 -0.86
C GLN A 68 3.90 16.87 0.05
N LEU A 69 4.92 16.21 -0.50
CA LEU A 69 6.04 15.62 0.26
C LEU A 69 7.03 16.69 0.73
N ARG A 70 6.64 17.44 1.77
CA ARG A 70 7.45 18.50 2.39
C ARG A 70 7.43 18.37 3.91
N PRO A 71 8.52 18.65 4.64
CA PRO A 71 8.61 18.43 6.09
C PRO A 71 7.54 19.10 6.95
N ASP A 72 7.02 20.25 6.51
CA ASP A 72 6.00 21.05 7.19
C ASP A 72 4.55 20.59 6.92
N ARG A 73 4.36 19.57 6.07
CA ARG A 73 3.04 19.07 5.68
C ARG A 73 2.32 18.39 6.85
N PHE A 74 1.07 18.77 7.07
CA PHE A 74 0.17 18.02 7.96
C PHE A 74 -0.07 16.60 7.43
N TYR A 75 -0.07 15.60 8.31
CA TYR A 75 -0.29 14.19 7.94
C TYR A 75 0.71 13.70 6.89
N LEU A 76 1.96 14.18 6.95
CA LEU A 76 3.03 13.82 6.01
C LEU A 76 3.24 12.30 5.94
N ARG A 77 3.00 11.57 7.03
CA ARG A 77 3.07 10.10 7.05
C ARG A 77 2.10 9.48 6.03
N GLU A 78 0.87 9.93 5.99
CA GLU A 78 -0.17 9.45 5.08
C GLU A 78 0.16 9.84 3.63
N TRP A 79 0.69 11.03 3.41
CA TRP A 79 1.19 11.46 2.08
C TRP A 79 2.36 10.61 1.58
N VAL A 80 3.31 10.27 2.45
CA VAL A 80 4.44 9.39 2.12
C VAL A 80 3.97 8.00 1.69
N LEU A 81 2.98 7.43 2.38
CA LEU A 81 2.44 6.13 2.00
C LEU A 81 1.61 6.21 0.71
N LEU A 82 0.85 7.29 0.49
CA LEU A 82 0.19 7.49 -0.80
C LEU A 82 1.21 7.62 -1.95
N ALA A 83 2.31 8.35 -1.73
CA ALA A 83 3.38 8.48 -2.70
C ALA A 83 4.06 7.14 -3.03
N GLY A 84 4.30 6.29 -2.02
CA GLY A 84 4.82 4.94 -2.25
C GLY A 84 3.86 4.05 -3.03
N PHE A 85 2.55 4.18 -2.80
CA PHE A 85 1.53 3.51 -3.62
C PHE A 85 1.56 3.93 -5.09
N LEU A 86 1.78 5.22 -5.34
CA LEU A 86 1.82 5.79 -6.68
C LEU A 86 3.18 5.65 -7.39
N GLY A 87 4.18 5.07 -6.73
CA GLY A 87 5.51 4.85 -7.30
C GLY A 87 6.37 6.11 -7.39
N LEU A 88 6.19 7.09 -6.49
CA LEU A 88 6.92 8.37 -6.49
C LEU A 88 8.29 8.25 -5.80
N GLU A 89 9.12 7.34 -6.28
CA GLU A 89 10.40 6.99 -5.65
C GLU A 89 11.36 8.19 -5.53
N GLU A 90 11.49 8.98 -6.59
CA GLU A 90 12.41 10.13 -6.61
C GLU A 90 12.05 11.15 -5.52
N GLN A 91 10.78 11.52 -5.43
CA GLN A 91 10.31 12.49 -4.44
C GLN A 91 10.44 11.95 -3.00
N LEU A 92 10.27 10.64 -2.80
CA LEU A 92 10.53 9.99 -1.50
C LEU A 92 12.02 10.03 -1.12
N ARG A 93 12.92 9.83 -2.09
CA ARG A 93 14.37 9.94 -1.86
C ARG A 93 14.79 11.36 -1.53
N LEU A 94 14.27 12.35 -2.26
CA LEU A 94 14.50 13.77 -1.95
C LEU A 94 14.04 14.11 -0.53
N LEU A 95 12.85 13.64 -0.12
CA LEU A 95 12.38 13.85 1.24
C LEU A 95 13.32 13.25 2.30
N LEU A 96 13.98 12.11 2.04
CA LEU A 96 14.93 11.50 2.98
C LEU A 96 16.18 12.34 3.24
N GLU A 97 16.55 13.21 2.31
CA GLU A 97 17.71 14.12 2.44
C GLU A 97 17.48 15.21 3.49
N GLU A 98 16.22 15.44 3.87
CA GLU A 98 15.84 16.40 4.91
C GLU A 98 16.45 16.00 6.27
N LYS A 99 17.12 16.96 6.92
CA LYS A 99 17.89 16.71 8.16
C LYS A 99 16.99 16.40 9.36
N GLU A 100 15.86 17.11 9.45
CA GLU A 100 15.01 17.12 10.64
C GLU A 100 13.87 16.08 10.63
N LEU A 101 13.94 15.04 9.78
CA LEU A 101 12.93 13.99 9.80
C LEU A 101 13.02 13.12 11.06
N SER A 102 11.88 12.94 11.72
CA SER A 102 11.74 11.99 12.84
C SER A 102 12.05 10.56 12.41
N LYS A 103 12.54 9.74 13.34
CA LYS A 103 12.86 8.31 13.09
C LYS A 103 11.64 7.54 12.54
N THR A 104 10.46 7.80 13.10
CA THR A 104 9.19 7.17 12.67
C THR A 104 8.84 7.52 11.22
N LEU A 105 9.04 8.78 10.83
CA LEU A 105 8.77 9.22 9.46
C LEU A 105 9.80 8.64 8.49
N ARG A 106 11.09 8.64 8.83
CA ARG A 106 12.13 7.97 8.02
C ARG A 106 11.80 6.50 7.79
N GLN A 107 11.37 5.80 8.84
CA GLN A 107 10.93 4.40 8.72
C GLN A 107 9.73 4.25 7.78
N THR A 108 8.76 5.18 7.84
CA THR A 108 7.61 5.19 6.92
C THR A 108 8.06 5.38 5.47
N ILE A 109 9.02 6.28 5.21
CA ILE A 109 9.56 6.49 3.87
C ILE A 109 10.27 5.22 3.36
N TYR A 110 11.00 4.50 4.22
CA TYR A 110 11.60 3.22 3.81
C TYR A 110 10.54 2.18 3.40
N PHE A 111 9.41 2.07 4.13
CA PHE A 111 8.30 1.22 3.67
C PHE A 111 7.72 1.67 2.33
N ALA A 112 7.58 2.97 2.11
CA ALA A 112 7.13 3.52 0.84
C ALA A 112 8.10 3.21 -0.32
N LEU A 113 9.41 3.32 -0.10
CA LEU A 113 10.44 2.95 -1.07
C LEU A 113 10.42 1.44 -1.40
N VAL A 114 10.24 0.59 -0.38
CA VAL A 114 10.07 -0.86 -0.60
C VAL A 114 8.86 -1.13 -1.51
N ARG A 115 7.75 -0.42 -1.29
CA ARG A 115 6.57 -0.50 -2.17
C ARG A 115 6.88 -0.04 -3.59
N CYS A 116 7.67 1.01 -3.76
CA CYS A 116 8.08 1.50 -5.09
C CYS A 116 8.95 0.50 -5.86
N GLY A 117 9.68 -0.38 -5.19
CA GLY A 117 10.60 -1.28 -5.87
C GLY A 117 11.97 -1.43 -5.21
N ASP A 118 12.31 -0.61 -4.21
CA ASP A 118 13.66 -0.52 -3.66
C ASP A 118 14.13 -1.84 -3.02
N GLU A 119 14.92 -2.59 -3.78
CA GLU A 119 15.42 -3.91 -3.40
C GLU A 119 16.41 -3.86 -2.23
N PRO A 120 17.40 -2.94 -2.19
CA PRO A 120 18.24 -2.76 -1.01
C PRO A 120 17.44 -2.54 0.30
N GLN A 121 16.42 -1.69 0.26
CA GLN A 121 15.55 -1.44 1.42
C GLN A 121 14.72 -2.67 1.78
N LEU A 122 14.24 -3.43 0.79
CA LEU A 122 13.53 -4.69 1.02
C LEU A 122 14.42 -5.67 1.76
N GLN A 123 15.66 -5.87 1.32
CA GLN A 123 16.60 -6.79 1.97
C GLN A 123 16.95 -6.34 3.41
N GLN A 124 17.08 -5.03 3.65
CA GLN A 124 17.26 -4.52 5.01
C GLN A 124 16.02 -4.74 5.88
N LEU A 125 14.82 -4.49 5.34
CA LEU A 125 13.56 -4.75 6.02
C LEU A 125 13.45 -6.23 6.40
N MET A 126 13.63 -7.15 5.45
CA MET A 126 13.51 -8.59 5.67
C MET A 126 14.47 -9.09 6.76
N ARG A 127 15.72 -8.60 6.79
CA ARG A 127 16.68 -8.93 7.85
C ARG A 127 16.20 -8.48 9.23
N LYS A 128 15.63 -7.29 9.34
CA LYS A 128 15.14 -6.74 10.60
C LYS A 128 13.86 -7.43 11.07
N ILE A 129 12.86 -7.61 10.21
CA ILE A 129 11.56 -8.13 10.66
C ILE A 129 11.64 -9.57 11.14
N ARG A 130 12.54 -10.38 10.57
CA ARG A 130 12.74 -11.77 10.99
C ARG A 130 13.32 -11.90 12.41
N THR A 131 13.87 -10.84 12.99
CA THR A 131 14.37 -10.83 14.38
C THR A 131 13.36 -10.32 15.40
N ILE A 132 12.21 -9.79 14.94
CA ILE A 132 11.19 -9.22 15.83
C ILE A 132 10.27 -10.36 16.29
N PRO A 133 9.99 -10.48 17.61
CA PRO A 133 8.99 -11.43 18.11
C PRO A 133 7.62 -11.18 17.47
N VAL A 134 6.89 -12.26 17.20
CA VAL A 134 5.51 -12.18 16.68
C VAL A 134 4.55 -12.15 17.87
N ASP A 135 4.16 -10.95 18.26
CA ASP A 135 3.23 -10.63 19.35
C ASP A 135 2.23 -9.55 18.89
N ASP A 136 1.42 -9.02 19.81
CA ASP A 136 0.44 -7.97 19.51
C ASP A 136 1.08 -6.71 18.91
N GLU A 137 2.26 -6.30 19.39
CA GLU A 137 2.95 -5.10 18.89
C GLU A 137 3.38 -5.31 17.43
N PHE A 138 3.92 -6.49 17.11
CA PHE A 138 4.22 -6.87 15.72
C PHE A 138 2.97 -6.85 14.86
N VAL A 139 1.88 -7.47 15.32
CA VAL A 139 0.64 -7.59 14.56
C VAL A 139 -0.01 -6.24 14.32
N TYR A 140 -0.19 -5.40 15.33
CA TYR A 140 -0.95 -4.16 15.19
C TYR A 140 -0.13 -3.02 14.59
N ARG A 141 1.19 -2.99 14.80
CA ARG A 141 2.03 -1.88 14.29
C ARG A 141 2.76 -2.20 13.00
N LEU A 142 3.25 -3.43 12.86
CA LEU A 142 4.16 -3.78 11.77
C LEU A 142 3.44 -4.46 10.59
N VAL A 143 2.55 -5.43 10.85
CA VAL A 143 1.86 -6.17 9.78
C VAL A 143 1.13 -5.25 8.78
N PRO A 144 0.39 -4.19 9.19
CA PRO A 144 -0.23 -3.27 8.23
C PRO A 144 0.77 -2.63 7.28
N LEU A 145 1.94 -2.23 7.78
CA LEU A 145 3.01 -1.62 6.98
C LEU A 145 3.70 -2.64 6.07
N LEU A 146 3.86 -3.88 6.53
CA LEU A 146 4.39 -4.98 5.73
C LEU A 146 3.47 -5.32 4.56
N ILE A 147 2.18 -5.46 4.84
CA ILE A 147 1.13 -5.71 3.85
C ILE A 147 1.06 -4.57 2.83
N TYR A 148 1.15 -3.33 3.31
CA TYR A 148 1.23 -2.15 2.47
C TYR A 148 2.39 -2.22 1.46
N THR A 149 3.49 -2.93 1.71
CA THR A 149 4.59 -2.98 0.73
C THR A 149 4.21 -3.68 -0.59
N ARG A 150 3.21 -4.57 -0.58
CA ARG A 150 2.82 -5.41 -1.74
C ARG A 150 4.01 -6.11 -2.41
N ARG A 151 5.02 -6.51 -1.62
CA ARG A 151 6.17 -7.31 -2.04
C ARG A 151 5.94 -8.79 -1.76
N LYS A 152 6.32 -9.64 -2.71
CA LYS A 152 6.09 -11.08 -2.62
C LYS A 152 6.89 -11.69 -1.47
N GLU A 153 8.13 -11.26 -1.29
CA GLU A 153 9.04 -11.72 -0.24
C GLU A 153 8.51 -11.41 1.17
N VAL A 154 7.90 -10.22 1.34
CA VAL A 154 7.24 -9.83 2.58
C VAL A 154 5.98 -10.66 2.81
N THR A 155 5.19 -10.86 1.76
CA THR A 155 3.94 -11.63 1.84
C THR A 155 4.21 -13.10 2.13
N ASP A 156 5.21 -13.70 1.47
CA ASP A 156 5.65 -15.08 1.70
C ASP A 156 6.07 -15.28 3.15
N TYR A 157 6.81 -14.34 3.73
CA TYR A 157 7.13 -14.38 5.16
C TYR A 157 5.88 -14.32 6.04
N LEU A 158 4.89 -13.48 5.73
CA LEU A 158 3.64 -13.47 6.48
C LEU A 158 2.86 -14.78 6.33
N LEU A 159 2.85 -15.40 5.15
CA LEU A 159 2.27 -16.72 4.93
C LEU A 159 3.02 -17.83 5.70
N GLU A 160 4.35 -17.74 5.82
CA GLU A 160 5.15 -18.61 6.70
C GLU A 160 4.71 -18.48 8.17
N LEU A 161 4.45 -17.25 8.64
CA LEU A 161 3.98 -17.03 10.01
C LEU A 161 2.60 -17.67 10.27
N LEU A 162 1.72 -17.72 9.26
CA LEU A 162 0.41 -18.40 9.40
C LEU A 162 0.54 -19.91 9.63
N GLN A 163 1.66 -20.53 9.24
CA GLN A 163 1.90 -21.95 9.47
C GLN A 163 2.35 -22.25 10.90
N LYS A 164 2.72 -21.23 11.68
CA LYS A 164 3.16 -21.39 13.07
C LYS A 164 1.97 -21.47 14.03
N GLU A 165 2.21 -22.09 15.17
CA GLU A 165 1.23 -22.26 16.25
C GLU A 165 1.50 -21.32 17.44
N ASP A 166 2.20 -20.21 17.20
CA ASP A 166 2.64 -19.27 18.23
C ASP A 166 1.43 -18.54 18.87
N ARG A 167 1.28 -18.65 20.19
CA ARG A 167 0.16 -18.07 20.97
C ARG A 167 0.64 -16.88 21.82
N ASN A 168 1.04 -15.80 21.17
CA ASN A 168 1.60 -14.61 21.83
C ASN A 168 0.76 -13.34 21.63
N CYS A 169 -0.46 -13.47 21.08
CA CYS A 169 -1.36 -12.33 20.85
C CYS A 169 -2.56 -12.39 21.78
N THR A 170 -3.22 -11.26 21.99
CA THR A 170 -4.41 -11.13 22.84
C THR A 170 -5.71 -11.20 22.01
N PRO A 171 -6.79 -11.77 22.56
CA PRO A 171 -8.12 -11.71 21.95
C PRO A 171 -8.55 -10.29 21.61
N ALA A 172 -9.40 -10.16 20.59
CA ALA A 172 -10.03 -8.88 20.22
C ALA A 172 -10.88 -8.28 21.34
N ASP A 173 -11.57 -9.17 22.04
CA ASP A 173 -12.45 -8.85 23.14
C ASP A 173 -11.64 -8.77 24.44
N ALA A 174 -11.61 -7.58 25.05
CA ALA A 174 -10.91 -7.33 26.30
C ALA A 174 -11.50 -8.12 27.48
N GLU A 175 -12.74 -8.61 27.37
CA GLU A 175 -13.38 -9.44 28.39
C GLU A 175 -13.01 -10.92 28.24
N THR A 176 -12.45 -11.33 27.11
CA THR A 176 -11.98 -12.70 26.90
C THR A 176 -10.53 -12.83 27.38
N PRO A 177 -10.26 -13.52 28.51
CA PRO A 177 -8.90 -13.69 29.00
C PRO A 177 -8.13 -14.71 28.15
N GLY A 178 -6.81 -14.53 28.08
CA GLY A 178 -5.88 -15.53 27.55
C GLY A 178 -5.07 -15.04 26.36
N VAL A 179 -4.45 -15.99 25.67
CA VAL A 179 -3.63 -15.75 24.48
C VAL A 179 -4.16 -16.55 23.30
N ILE A 180 -4.11 -15.95 22.12
CA ILE A 180 -4.55 -16.52 20.84
C ILE A 180 -3.37 -16.62 19.87
N ASN A 181 -3.59 -17.38 18.79
CA ASN A 181 -2.64 -17.44 17.69
C ASN A 181 -2.66 -16.10 16.91
N CYS A 182 -1.49 -15.46 16.81
CA CYS A 182 -1.32 -14.20 16.07
C CYS A 182 -1.72 -14.31 14.58
N ALA A 183 -1.69 -15.53 14.02
CA ALA A 183 -2.10 -15.82 12.65
C ALA A 183 -3.51 -15.30 12.35
N TYR A 184 -4.44 -15.33 13.30
CA TYR A 184 -5.81 -14.86 13.09
C TYR A 184 -5.88 -13.40 12.64
N ARG A 185 -5.03 -12.55 13.21
CA ARG A 185 -4.95 -11.13 12.83
C ARG A 185 -4.19 -10.91 11.53
N ILE A 186 -3.14 -11.70 11.31
CA ILE A 186 -2.38 -11.64 10.05
C ILE A 186 -3.30 -11.99 8.86
N LEU A 187 -4.24 -12.94 9.03
CA LEU A 187 -5.24 -13.30 8.01
C LEU A 187 -6.11 -12.10 7.58
N GLU A 188 -6.61 -11.32 8.53
CA GLU A 188 -7.44 -10.14 8.27
C GLU A 188 -6.72 -9.15 7.34
N TYR A 189 -5.44 -8.89 7.63
CA TYR A 189 -4.64 -7.97 6.82
C TYR A 189 -4.22 -8.54 5.46
N LEU A 190 -4.05 -9.86 5.32
CA LEU A 190 -3.66 -10.49 4.05
C LEU A 190 -4.82 -10.58 3.05
N ALA A 191 -6.04 -10.78 3.54
CA ALA A 191 -7.20 -11.01 2.68
C ALA A 191 -7.41 -9.99 1.55
N PRO A 192 -7.28 -8.66 1.76
CA PRO A 192 -7.44 -7.68 0.68
C PRO A 192 -6.19 -7.54 -0.20
N ALA A 193 -5.03 -8.08 0.24
CA ALA A 193 -3.73 -7.91 -0.40
C ALA A 193 -3.43 -8.96 -1.48
N ILE A 194 -4.02 -10.15 -1.35
CA ILE A 194 -3.80 -11.30 -2.25
C ILE A 194 -5.06 -11.49 -3.11
N ARG A 195 -4.88 -11.66 -4.43
CA ARG A 195 -5.99 -12.00 -5.33
C ARG A 195 -6.45 -13.44 -5.06
N ASP A 196 -7.77 -13.65 -5.09
CA ASP A 196 -8.39 -14.95 -4.88
C ASP A 196 -8.01 -15.63 -3.55
N PHE A 197 -7.75 -14.82 -2.52
CA PHE A 197 -7.55 -15.32 -1.16
C PHE A 197 -8.81 -16.05 -0.67
N PRO A 198 -8.69 -17.19 0.05
CA PRO A 198 -9.82 -18.09 0.30
C PRO A 198 -10.81 -17.57 1.34
N LEU A 199 -10.48 -16.46 2.01
CA LEU A 199 -11.34 -15.81 3.00
C LEU A 199 -11.91 -14.51 2.44
N LYS A 200 -13.17 -14.25 2.77
CA LYS A 200 -13.85 -12.99 2.46
C LYS A 200 -13.84 -12.09 3.68
N LEU A 201 -13.82 -10.78 3.42
CA LEU A 201 -14.04 -9.76 4.44
C LEU A 201 -15.50 -9.31 4.43
N GLU A 202 -15.99 -8.95 5.61
CA GLU A 202 -17.22 -8.19 5.76
C GLU A 202 -17.02 -6.71 5.40
N ALA A 203 -18.11 -5.95 5.33
CA ALA A 203 -18.05 -4.50 5.13
C ALA A 203 -17.27 -3.77 6.24
N SER A 204 -17.18 -4.35 7.43
CA SER A 204 -16.39 -3.88 8.56
C SER A 204 -14.87 -4.03 8.36
N GLY A 205 -14.45 -4.89 7.42
CA GLY A 205 -13.05 -5.27 7.24
C GLY A 205 -12.61 -6.50 8.05
N ASN A 206 -13.49 -7.07 8.87
CA ASN A 206 -13.23 -8.32 9.59
C ASN A 206 -13.41 -9.54 8.68
N LEU A 207 -12.81 -10.68 9.04
CA LEU A 207 -13.09 -11.94 8.36
C LEU A 207 -14.58 -12.30 8.49
N ALA A 208 -15.22 -12.67 7.38
CA ALA A 208 -16.60 -13.15 7.36
C ALA A 208 -16.68 -14.61 7.85
N THR A 209 -16.34 -14.84 9.12
CA THR A 209 -16.34 -16.17 9.77
C THR A 209 -16.44 -16.05 11.28
N ASP A 210 -17.23 -16.94 11.88
CA ASP A 210 -17.32 -17.08 13.34
C ASP A 210 -16.33 -18.13 13.88
N ASN A 211 -15.66 -18.87 12.99
CA ASN A 211 -14.74 -19.95 13.36
C ASN A 211 -13.34 -19.71 12.79
N TYR A 212 -12.54 -18.95 13.55
CA TYR A 212 -11.17 -18.60 13.20
C TYR A 212 -10.24 -19.82 13.08
N VAL A 213 -10.47 -20.88 13.86
CA VAL A 213 -9.70 -22.13 13.77
C VAL A 213 -9.89 -22.76 12.39
N LYS A 214 -11.14 -22.90 11.95
CA LYS A 214 -11.47 -23.46 10.63
C LYS A 214 -10.99 -22.55 9.50
N ALA A 215 -11.09 -21.23 9.67
CA ALA A 215 -10.59 -20.27 8.69
C ALA A 215 -9.07 -20.37 8.52
N LEU A 216 -8.32 -20.50 9.62
CA LEU A 216 -6.87 -20.70 9.56
C LEU A 216 -6.49 -22.04 8.91
N GLN A 217 -7.22 -23.12 9.21
CA GLN A 217 -7.01 -24.42 8.54
C GLN A 217 -7.23 -24.35 7.04
N LEU A 218 -8.31 -23.68 6.60
CA LEU A 218 -8.61 -23.45 5.18
C LEU A 218 -7.46 -22.68 4.50
N VAL A 219 -6.96 -21.62 5.13
CA VAL A 219 -5.86 -20.84 4.57
C VAL A 219 -4.57 -21.63 4.53
N ARG A 220 -4.26 -22.43 5.57
CA ARG A 220 -3.05 -23.27 5.56
C ARG A 220 -3.08 -24.30 4.42
N ALA A 221 -4.23 -24.92 4.17
CA ALA A 221 -4.42 -25.81 3.02
C ALA A 221 -4.23 -25.05 1.69
N TRP A 222 -4.84 -23.87 1.55
CA TRP A 222 -4.66 -23.02 0.37
C TRP A 222 -3.19 -22.62 0.15
N ILE A 223 -2.43 -22.29 1.22
CA ILE A 223 -1.00 -21.97 1.14
C ILE A 223 -0.21 -23.16 0.59
N ALA A 224 -0.49 -24.38 1.08
CA ALA A 224 0.19 -25.58 0.62
C ALA A 224 0.03 -25.82 -0.89
N GLU A 225 -1.10 -25.42 -1.46
CA GLU A 225 -1.40 -25.57 -2.88
C GLU A 225 -0.93 -24.39 -3.75
N ARG A 226 -0.89 -23.16 -3.21
CA ARG A 226 -0.80 -21.93 -4.01
C ARG A 226 0.33 -20.96 -3.64
N LYS A 227 1.15 -21.23 -2.61
CA LYS A 227 2.20 -20.30 -2.15
C LYS A 227 3.15 -19.79 -3.26
N ASP A 228 3.37 -20.60 -4.30
CA ASP A 228 4.29 -20.26 -5.38
C ASP A 228 3.59 -19.59 -6.58
N HIS A 229 2.25 -19.49 -6.57
CA HIS A 229 1.44 -19.09 -7.72
C HIS A 229 0.35 -18.04 -7.41
N TYR A 230 0.36 -17.42 -6.23
CA TYR A 230 -0.60 -16.37 -5.92
C TYR A 230 -0.16 -15.01 -6.48
N ASP A 231 -1.13 -14.15 -6.74
CA ASP A 231 -0.90 -12.78 -7.20
C ASP A 231 -1.23 -11.76 -6.11
N LEU A 232 -0.44 -10.69 -6.07
CA LEU A 232 -0.71 -9.55 -5.20
C LEU A 232 -1.61 -8.53 -5.89
N ASN A 233 -2.58 -8.00 -5.14
CA ASN A 233 -3.34 -6.85 -5.59
C ASN A 233 -2.54 -5.55 -5.39
N ARG A 234 -1.80 -5.16 -6.43
CA ARG A 234 -1.01 -3.91 -6.46
C ARG A 234 -1.80 -2.69 -6.92
N THR A 235 -3.07 -2.89 -7.29
CA THR A 235 -3.88 -1.86 -7.96
C THR A 235 -4.62 -0.98 -6.97
N THR A 236 -4.78 -1.47 -5.75
CA THR A 236 -5.37 -0.78 -4.61
C THR A 236 -4.30 -0.50 -3.56
N TYR A 237 -4.56 0.49 -2.71
CA TYR A 237 -3.72 0.82 -1.58
C TYR A 237 -3.50 -0.40 -0.67
#